data_AF-A0AAD7H0H0-F1
#
_entry.id   AF-A0AAD7H0H0-F1
#
_cell.length_a   1.000
_cell.length_b   1.000
_cell.length_c   1.000
_cell.angle_alpha   90.00
_cell.angle_beta   90.00
_cell.angle_gamma   90.00
#
_symmetry.space_group_name_H-M   'P 1'
#
loop_
_entity.id
_entity.type
_entity.pdbx_description
1 polymer ?
#
loop_
_entity_poly.entity_id
_entity_poly.type
_entity_poly.pdbx_seq_one_letter_code
_entity_poly.pdbx_strand_id
1 'polypeptide(L)'
;MLSIHNPRRAWILPRARAIPCWARNIFSVFSICFPWSSWARFSGSSSHPFERARPKFKPIENPNAALTLSQVCRYWRQVAHGTPRLWAEFSVVILDFPCDAAGIRAWLDQSARCPLSLALTSESSGAEPPDSTVINELLLEKSRLTSLEILTPDSYLPLAPLFTESLDALHTLRITDECAGSFESLMGISGAKVDLAAFAPHLRNDMFSPDIDWNNFFTNIPWSQLSHLTFVTPIRDSFDILRQCHDLQRLEIGTDQWDYEDPDVPVESIRPLVTLPNLSHLGFTLEFLGVVEIGVISPFFQRLAFPALTSLRIQVDSCLTTLWYPKEFASFQVRAPNIRHLELSYVHLTSEELMNPTPSLPRTQNPNTELLHEVHRRPFPPSAPVPRVRCRAASPFFRGVVVEPPSARILPIPGIRSRGHDPIKVAAA
;
A
#
# COMPACT_ATOMS: atom_id res chain seq x y z
N MET A 1 -76.83 0.11 27.58
CA MET A 1 -75.80 -0.88 27.94
C MET A 1 -75.43 -1.65 26.68
N LEU A 2 -74.13 -1.73 26.42
CA LEU A 2 -73.42 -2.38 25.30
C LEU A 2 -73.49 -1.70 23.92
N SER A 3 -72.30 -1.22 23.57
CA SER A 3 -71.85 -0.41 22.45
C SER A 3 -71.50 -1.28 21.24
N ILE A 4 -71.92 -0.86 20.05
CA ILE A 4 -71.34 -1.29 18.77
C ILE A 4 -70.95 -0.01 18.03
N HIS A 5 -69.64 0.24 17.97
CA HIS A 5 -69.05 1.25 17.11
C HIS A 5 -67.89 0.63 16.36
N ASN A 6 -68.00 0.66 15.03
CA ASN A 6 -66.97 0.31 14.08
C ASN A 6 -66.44 1.63 13.52
N PRO A 7 -65.11 1.86 13.55
CA PRO A 7 -64.51 2.31 12.30
C PRO A 7 -63.13 1.70 12.00
N ARG A 8 -63.02 1.20 10.77
CA ARG A 8 -61.91 1.37 9.79
C ARG A 8 -60.49 1.50 10.37
N ARG A 9 -59.74 0.39 10.33
CA ARG A 9 -58.27 0.40 10.41
C ARG A 9 -57.65 0.64 9.04
N ALA A 10 -56.86 1.71 8.96
CA ALA A 10 -55.91 1.97 7.89
C ALA A 10 -54.76 0.94 7.93
N TRP A 11 -54.33 0.46 6.77
CA TRP A 11 -53.14 -0.36 6.62
C TRP A 11 -51.90 0.55 6.69
N ILE A 12 -51.15 0.43 7.79
CA ILE A 12 -49.81 1.01 7.90
C ILE A 12 -48.83 -0.06 7.39
N LEU A 13 -48.19 0.21 6.25
CA LEU A 13 -47.03 -0.55 5.75
C LEU A 13 -45.87 -0.42 6.76
N PRO A 14 -45.15 -1.50 7.12
CA PRO A 14 -43.92 -1.37 7.88
C PRO A 14 -42.83 -0.74 7.02
N ARG A 15 -42.10 0.18 7.66
CA ARG A 15 -40.89 0.87 7.19
C ARG A 15 -39.90 -0.07 6.51
N ALA A 16 -39.29 0.42 5.43
CA ALA A 16 -38.14 -0.16 4.76
C ALA A 16 -37.04 -0.53 5.78
N ARG A 17 -36.64 -1.81 5.79
CA ARG A 17 -35.46 -2.26 6.53
C ARG A 17 -34.22 -1.77 5.80
N ALA A 18 -33.22 -1.32 6.57
CA ALA A 18 -31.91 -0.97 6.05
C ALA A 18 -31.35 -2.13 5.23
N ILE A 19 -30.87 -1.80 4.04
CA ILE A 19 -30.20 -2.72 3.13
C ILE A 19 -28.84 -3.06 3.77
N PRO A 20 -28.49 -4.34 3.98
CA PRO A 20 -27.17 -4.72 4.46
C PRO A 20 -26.06 -4.22 3.51
N CYS A 21 -24.93 -3.79 4.08
CA CYS A 21 -23.76 -3.25 3.39
C CYS A 21 -23.25 -4.12 2.21
N TRP A 22 -23.51 -5.42 2.20
CA TRP A 22 -23.10 -6.33 1.11
C TRP A 22 -23.93 -6.21 -0.19
N ALA A 23 -25.12 -5.59 -0.18
CA ALA A 23 -26.05 -5.63 -1.32
C ALA A 23 -25.78 -4.59 -2.44
N ARG A 24 -24.65 -3.87 -2.40
CA ARG A 24 -24.29 -2.84 -3.40
C ARG A 24 -23.64 -3.37 -4.68
N ASN A 25 -23.30 -4.67 -4.76
CA ASN A 25 -22.40 -5.23 -5.79
C ASN A 25 -23.05 -6.00 -6.95
N ILE A 26 -24.37 -5.91 -7.17
CA ILE A 26 -25.08 -6.73 -8.18
C ILE A 26 -24.66 -6.42 -9.63
N PHE A 27 -24.09 -5.24 -9.94
CA PHE A 27 -23.74 -4.87 -11.31
C PHE A 27 -22.40 -5.45 -11.83
N SER A 28 -21.45 -5.87 -10.97
CA SER A 28 -20.16 -6.42 -11.43
C SER A 28 -20.24 -7.87 -11.92
N VAL A 29 -21.30 -8.60 -11.54
CA VAL A 29 -21.51 -10.02 -11.84
C VAL A 29 -21.74 -10.29 -13.32
N PHE A 30 -22.41 -9.36 -14.00
CA PHE A 30 -22.77 -9.54 -15.41
C PHE A 30 -21.55 -9.53 -16.34
N SER A 31 -20.44 -8.90 -15.94
CA SER A 31 -19.17 -8.86 -16.69
C SER A 31 -18.36 -10.15 -16.57
N ILE A 32 -18.53 -10.89 -15.48
CA ILE A 32 -17.75 -12.11 -15.18
C ILE A 32 -18.43 -13.36 -15.77
N CYS A 33 -19.77 -13.36 -15.86
CA CYS A 33 -20.53 -14.57 -16.18
C CYS A 33 -20.90 -14.75 -17.67
N PHE A 34 -20.71 -13.75 -18.53
CA PHE A 34 -21.01 -13.86 -19.96
C PHE A 34 -19.82 -13.47 -20.85
N PRO A 35 -19.05 -14.42 -21.40
CA PRO A 35 -18.23 -14.14 -22.56
C PRO A 35 -19.16 -13.78 -23.72
N TRP A 36 -18.75 -12.78 -24.52
CA TRP A 36 -19.49 -12.25 -25.68
C TRP A 36 -19.97 -13.34 -26.67
N SER A 37 -19.37 -14.53 -26.63
CA SER A 37 -19.74 -15.72 -27.40
C SER A 37 -21.16 -16.24 -27.14
N SER A 38 -21.78 -15.93 -26.00
CA SER A 38 -23.17 -16.33 -25.71
C SER A 38 -24.20 -15.49 -26.45
N TRP A 39 -23.83 -14.30 -26.96
CA TRP A 39 -24.68 -13.49 -27.85
C TRP A 39 -24.57 -13.89 -29.33
N ALA A 40 -23.47 -14.54 -29.74
CA ALA A 40 -23.25 -14.95 -31.13
C ALA A 40 -24.16 -16.11 -31.60
N ARG A 41 -24.97 -16.71 -30.72
CA ARG A 41 -26.03 -17.66 -31.15
C ARG A 41 -27.27 -16.98 -31.73
N PHE A 42 -27.36 -15.65 -31.71
CA PHE A 42 -28.44 -14.90 -32.36
C PHE A 42 -28.05 -14.20 -33.67
N SER A 43 -26.77 -14.22 -34.06
CA SER A 43 -26.30 -13.71 -35.34
C SER A 43 -25.35 -14.70 -35.99
N GLY A 44 -25.88 -15.52 -36.90
CA GLY A 44 -25.06 -16.49 -37.63
C GLY A 44 -24.03 -15.80 -38.51
N SER A 45 -22.73 -16.08 -38.28
CA SER A 45 -21.72 -16.18 -39.35
C SER A 45 -20.39 -16.76 -38.85
N SER A 46 -19.91 -17.77 -39.59
CA SER A 46 -18.53 -18.18 -39.92
C SER A 46 -17.46 -18.40 -38.82
N SER A 47 -17.21 -19.70 -38.61
CA SER A 47 -15.95 -20.44 -38.40
C SER A 47 -14.58 -19.72 -38.41
N HIS A 48 -13.87 -19.81 -37.28
CA HIS A 48 -12.41 -20.02 -37.21
C HIS A 48 -12.07 -20.94 -36.01
N PRO A 49 -11.00 -21.77 -36.09
CA PRO A 49 -10.64 -22.70 -35.02
C PRO A 49 -9.88 -21.96 -33.92
N PHE A 50 -10.51 -21.85 -32.74
CA PHE A 50 -9.90 -21.25 -31.55
C PHE A 50 -9.05 -22.30 -30.82
N GLU A 51 -7.74 -22.10 -30.87
CA GLU A 51 -6.77 -22.80 -30.01
C GLU A 51 -7.00 -22.35 -28.57
N ARG A 52 -7.29 -23.30 -27.68
CA ARG A 52 -7.66 -23.04 -26.28
C ARG A 52 -6.44 -22.56 -25.49
N ALA A 53 -6.17 -21.26 -25.53
CA ALA A 53 -5.39 -20.60 -24.51
C ALA A 53 -6.11 -20.79 -23.15
N ARG A 54 -5.46 -21.48 -22.21
CA ARG A 54 -5.96 -21.56 -20.83
C ARG A 54 -6.09 -20.13 -20.31
N PRO A 55 -7.25 -19.70 -19.79
CA PRO A 55 -7.36 -18.37 -19.20
C PRO A 55 -6.35 -18.28 -18.06
N LYS A 56 -5.45 -17.29 -18.16
CA LYS A 56 -4.66 -16.85 -17.01
C LYS A 56 -5.68 -16.32 -16.00
N PHE A 57 -5.95 -17.09 -14.95
CA PHE A 57 -6.81 -16.65 -13.86
C PHE A 57 -6.17 -15.41 -13.25
N LYS A 58 -6.78 -14.25 -13.49
CA LYS A 58 -6.54 -13.08 -12.63
C LYS A 58 -7.18 -13.39 -11.27
N PRO A 59 -6.56 -12.99 -10.14
CA PRO A 59 -7.20 -13.00 -8.83
C PRO A 59 -8.58 -12.35 -8.91
N ILE A 60 -9.53 -12.85 -8.13
CA ILE A 60 -10.91 -12.36 -8.20
C ILE A 60 -10.91 -10.99 -7.51
N GLU A 61 -10.96 -9.91 -8.29
CA GLU A 61 -11.00 -8.52 -7.79
C GLU A 61 -12.21 -8.19 -6.89
N ASN A 62 -13.13 -9.15 -6.70
CA ASN A 62 -14.28 -9.04 -5.83
C ASN A 62 -14.17 -10.05 -4.67
N PRO A 63 -13.76 -9.63 -3.46
CA PRO A 63 -13.65 -10.51 -2.29
C PRO A 63 -15.00 -11.14 -1.88
N ASN A 64 -16.12 -10.66 -2.43
CA ASN A 64 -17.47 -11.19 -2.19
C ASN A 64 -17.97 -12.10 -3.32
N ALA A 65 -17.11 -12.57 -4.23
CA ALA A 65 -17.54 -13.39 -5.35
C ALA A 65 -18.22 -14.69 -4.91
N ALA A 66 -17.74 -15.35 -3.85
CA ALA A 66 -18.36 -16.57 -3.32
C ALA A 66 -19.81 -16.32 -2.86
N LEU A 67 -20.03 -15.28 -2.06
CA LEU A 67 -21.38 -14.89 -1.62
C LEU A 67 -22.26 -14.53 -2.82
N THR A 68 -21.72 -13.76 -3.75
CA THR A 68 -22.46 -13.30 -4.91
C THR A 68 -22.92 -14.47 -5.79
N LEU A 69 -22.02 -15.43 -6.05
CA LEU A 69 -22.35 -16.68 -6.75
C LEU A 69 -23.39 -17.51 -5.98
N SER A 70 -23.29 -17.55 -4.64
CA SER A 70 -24.23 -18.30 -3.80
C SER A 70 -25.68 -17.78 -3.85
N GLN A 71 -25.88 -16.55 -4.31
CA GLN A 71 -27.18 -15.88 -4.36
C GLN A 71 -27.86 -15.96 -5.74
N VAL A 72 -27.17 -16.39 -6.80
CA VAL A 72 -27.74 -16.38 -8.17
C VAL A 72 -28.86 -17.41 -8.34
N CYS A 73 -28.55 -18.71 -8.20
CA CYS A 73 -29.53 -19.79 -8.28
C CYS A 73 -29.04 -21.02 -7.49
N ARG A 74 -29.88 -22.06 -7.35
CA ARG A 74 -29.53 -23.27 -6.59
C ARG A 74 -28.25 -23.94 -7.09
N TYR A 75 -28.06 -23.99 -8.42
CA TYR A 75 -26.87 -24.59 -9.03
C TYR A 75 -25.61 -23.81 -8.64
N TRP A 76 -25.60 -22.49 -8.81
CA TRP A 76 -24.45 -21.65 -8.45
C TRP A 76 -24.13 -21.66 -6.97
N ARG A 77 -25.15 -21.78 -6.11
CA ARG A 77 -24.96 -22.02 -4.68
C ARG A 77 -24.21 -23.31 -4.41
N GLN A 78 -24.62 -24.41 -5.04
CA GLN A 78 -23.91 -25.69 -4.91
C GLN A 78 -22.46 -25.60 -5.41
N VAL A 79 -22.23 -24.91 -6.53
CA VAL A 79 -20.89 -24.67 -7.05
C VAL A 79 -20.05 -23.83 -6.08
N ALA A 80 -20.61 -22.75 -5.52
CA ALA A 80 -19.92 -21.89 -4.57
C ALA A 80 -19.52 -22.66 -3.30
N HIS A 81 -20.46 -23.35 -2.65
CA HIS A 81 -20.15 -24.16 -1.45
C HIS A 81 -19.28 -25.38 -1.75
N GLY A 82 -19.34 -25.93 -2.97
CA GLY A 82 -18.52 -27.06 -3.40
C GLY A 82 -17.10 -26.69 -3.85
N THR A 83 -16.76 -25.39 -3.84
CA THR A 83 -15.46 -24.90 -4.32
C THR A 83 -14.73 -24.12 -3.22
N PRO A 84 -14.04 -24.80 -2.28
CA PRO A 84 -13.39 -24.15 -1.13
C PRO A 84 -12.44 -23.00 -1.48
N ARG A 85 -11.78 -23.09 -2.64
CA ARG A 85 -10.86 -22.03 -3.11
C ARG A 85 -11.54 -20.67 -3.33
N LEU A 86 -12.84 -20.64 -3.62
CA LEU A 86 -13.59 -19.37 -3.73
C LEU A 86 -13.72 -18.65 -2.38
N TRP A 87 -13.60 -19.37 -1.27
CA TRP A 87 -13.70 -18.85 0.09
C TRP A 87 -12.33 -18.58 0.71
N ALA A 88 -11.25 -18.94 0.01
CA ALA A 88 -9.89 -18.81 0.52
C ALA A 88 -9.30 -17.40 0.27
N GLU A 89 -9.95 -16.59 -0.55
CA GLU A 89 -9.60 -15.21 -0.85
C GLU A 89 -10.75 -14.31 -0.41
N PHE A 90 -10.54 -13.49 0.62
CA PHE A 90 -11.58 -12.59 1.15
C PHE A 90 -10.98 -11.38 1.86
N SER A 91 -11.83 -10.37 2.03
CA SER A 91 -11.50 -9.14 2.76
C SER A 91 -12.41 -9.00 3.97
N VAL A 92 -11.85 -8.58 5.10
CA VAL A 92 -12.57 -8.29 6.33
C VAL A 92 -12.44 -6.80 6.60
N VAL A 93 -13.57 -6.11 6.54
CA VAL A 93 -13.66 -4.71 6.96
C VAL A 93 -13.99 -4.68 8.45
N ILE A 94 -13.06 -4.19 9.23
CA ILE A 94 -13.16 -3.98 10.67
C ILE A 94 -13.79 -2.60 10.87
N LEU A 95 -15.04 -2.61 11.35
CA LEU A 95 -15.82 -1.41 11.64
C LEU A 95 -15.90 -1.21 13.17
N ASP A 96 -16.38 -0.04 13.60
CA ASP A 96 -16.66 0.29 15.01
C ASP A 96 -17.78 -0.58 15.65
N PHE A 97 -18.31 -1.55 14.92
CA PHE A 97 -19.35 -2.47 15.39
C PHE A 97 -18.76 -3.88 15.56
N PRO A 98 -19.27 -4.67 16.53
CA PRO A 98 -18.80 -6.02 16.74
C PRO A 98 -18.89 -6.81 15.43
N CYS A 99 -17.72 -7.17 14.92
CA CYS A 99 -17.63 -7.99 13.74
C CYS A 99 -18.11 -9.40 14.09
N ASP A 100 -18.88 -10.01 13.19
CA ASP A 100 -19.48 -11.31 13.42
C ASP A 100 -18.41 -12.41 13.29
N ALA A 101 -17.74 -12.73 14.41
CA ALA A 101 -16.76 -13.81 14.50
C ALA A 101 -17.33 -15.15 14.02
N ALA A 102 -18.64 -15.40 14.18
CA ALA A 102 -19.28 -16.61 13.66
C ALA A 102 -19.35 -16.61 12.14
N GLY A 103 -19.56 -15.44 11.52
CA GLY A 103 -19.49 -15.26 10.07
C GLY A 103 -18.10 -15.54 9.51
N ILE A 104 -17.05 -15.03 10.17
CA ILE A 104 -15.66 -15.29 9.78
C ILE A 104 -15.34 -16.78 9.92
N ARG A 105 -15.70 -17.40 11.06
CA ARG A 105 -15.50 -18.83 11.26
C ARG A 105 -16.21 -19.67 10.20
N ALA A 106 -17.46 -19.34 9.87
CA ALA A 106 -18.18 -20.02 8.80
C ALA A 106 -17.49 -19.86 7.43
N TRP A 107 -16.86 -18.71 7.17
CA TRP A 107 -16.07 -18.50 5.96
C TRP A 107 -14.80 -19.35 5.94
N LEU A 108 -14.08 -19.38 7.05
CA LEU A 108 -12.88 -20.20 7.24
C LEU A 108 -13.21 -21.68 7.08
N ASP A 109 -14.32 -22.16 7.64
CA ASP A 109 -14.81 -23.54 7.48
C ASP A 109 -15.03 -23.89 6.00
N GLN A 110 -15.63 -22.97 5.22
CA GLN A 110 -15.86 -23.18 3.79
C GLN A 110 -14.58 -23.17 2.95
N SER A 111 -13.54 -22.45 3.39
CA SER A 111 -12.22 -22.46 2.74
C SER A 111 -11.49 -23.81 2.90
N ALA A 112 -11.97 -24.66 3.82
CA ALA A 112 -11.47 -26.00 4.12
C ALA A 112 -9.98 -26.02 4.45
N ARG A 113 -9.12 -26.55 3.57
CA ARG A 113 -7.65 -26.58 3.74
C ARG A 113 -6.91 -25.74 2.70
N CYS A 114 -7.62 -24.85 2.01
CA CYS A 114 -7.00 -24.03 0.99
C CYS A 114 -6.05 -23.00 1.62
N PRO A 115 -4.94 -22.64 0.95
CA PRO A 115 -4.12 -21.49 1.32
C PRO A 115 -4.95 -20.21 1.33
N LEU A 116 -4.84 -19.42 2.39
CA LEU A 116 -5.64 -18.21 2.61
C LEU A 116 -4.90 -16.97 2.08
N SER A 117 -5.69 -16.09 1.47
CA SER A 117 -5.32 -14.73 1.08
C SER A 117 -6.32 -13.78 1.73
N LEU A 118 -5.86 -13.00 2.69
CA LEU A 118 -6.69 -12.15 3.54
C LEU A 118 -6.33 -10.69 3.34
N ALA A 119 -7.33 -9.84 3.15
CA ALA A 119 -7.19 -8.39 3.24
C ALA A 119 -7.95 -7.87 4.47
N LEU A 120 -7.28 -7.23 5.40
CA LEU A 120 -7.86 -6.58 6.56
C LEU A 120 -7.94 -5.08 6.27
N THR A 121 -9.13 -4.52 6.34
CA THR A 121 -9.34 -3.08 6.16
C THR A 121 -9.97 -2.52 7.43
N SER A 122 -9.46 -1.44 8.00
CA SER A 122 -10.15 -0.73 9.08
C SER A 122 -10.86 0.49 8.51
N GLU A 123 -12.11 0.76 8.89
CA GLU A 123 -12.76 2.05 8.60
C GLU A 123 -13.13 2.79 9.91
N SER A 124 -12.46 2.46 11.02
CA SER A 124 -12.77 3.02 12.33
C SER A 124 -12.52 4.53 12.36
N SER A 125 -13.58 5.31 12.60
CA SER A 125 -13.49 6.76 12.83
C SER A 125 -13.41 7.13 14.32
N GLY A 126 -13.46 6.12 15.20
CA GLY A 126 -13.64 6.25 16.64
C GLY A 126 -12.40 5.97 17.49
N ALA A 127 -12.51 6.32 18.77
CA ALA A 127 -11.44 6.20 19.78
C ALA A 127 -11.33 4.80 20.43
N GLU A 128 -12.24 3.87 20.13
CA GLU A 128 -12.22 2.53 20.74
C GLU A 128 -11.54 1.52 19.82
N PRO A 129 -10.57 0.74 20.32
CA PRO A 129 -9.90 -0.28 19.52
C PRO A 129 -10.91 -1.36 19.13
N PRO A 130 -10.85 -1.88 17.89
CA PRO A 130 -11.76 -2.92 17.45
C PRO A 130 -11.59 -4.20 18.27
N ASP A 131 -12.68 -4.97 18.35
CA ASP A 131 -12.69 -6.24 19.06
C ASP A 131 -11.66 -7.22 18.45
N SER A 132 -10.70 -7.63 19.28
CA SER A 132 -9.65 -8.60 18.93
C SER A 132 -10.17 -10.00 18.58
N THR A 133 -11.45 -10.31 18.84
CA THR A 133 -12.04 -11.64 18.55
C THR A 133 -11.84 -12.07 17.10
N VAL A 134 -12.00 -11.16 16.13
CA VAL A 134 -11.78 -11.43 14.70
C VAL A 134 -10.35 -11.87 14.43
N ILE A 135 -9.39 -11.12 14.96
CA ILE A 135 -7.97 -11.40 14.80
C ILE A 135 -7.63 -12.76 15.40
N ASN A 136 -8.20 -13.06 16.58
CA ASN A 136 -8.02 -14.35 17.23
C ASN A 136 -8.57 -15.51 16.39
N GLU A 137 -9.72 -15.37 15.74
CA GLU A 137 -10.25 -16.41 14.83
C GLU A 137 -9.33 -16.62 13.62
N LEU A 138 -8.77 -15.54 13.06
CA LEU A 138 -7.84 -15.62 11.94
C LEU A 138 -6.51 -16.28 12.34
N LEU A 139 -6.03 -16.01 13.54
CA LEU A 139 -4.83 -16.61 14.12
C LEU A 139 -4.93 -18.14 14.28
N LEU A 140 -6.14 -18.68 14.46
CA LEU A 140 -6.36 -20.13 14.47
C LEU A 140 -5.96 -20.79 13.14
N GLU A 141 -6.02 -20.04 12.03
CA GLU A 141 -5.73 -20.51 10.68
C GLU A 141 -4.37 -20.03 10.13
N LYS A 142 -3.50 -19.52 11.01
CA LYS A 142 -2.19 -18.94 10.64
C LYS A 142 -1.32 -19.82 9.74
N SER A 143 -1.36 -21.13 9.95
CA SER A 143 -0.55 -22.11 9.18
C SER A 143 -0.91 -22.17 7.69
N ARG A 144 -2.06 -21.62 7.30
CA ARG A 144 -2.55 -21.59 5.93
C ARG A 144 -2.49 -20.18 5.33
N LEU A 145 -2.17 -19.16 6.11
CA LEU A 145 -2.15 -17.78 5.68
C LEU A 145 -0.94 -17.52 4.78
N THR A 146 -1.19 -17.37 3.48
CA THR A 146 -0.13 -17.20 2.46
C THR A 146 0.02 -15.77 1.97
N SER A 147 -1.04 -14.99 2.04
CA SER A 147 -1.04 -13.58 1.70
C SER A 147 -1.85 -12.82 2.75
N LEU A 148 -1.26 -11.75 3.29
CA LEU A 148 -1.88 -10.87 4.26
C LEU A 148 -1.70 -9.44 3.77
N GLU A 149 -2.82 -8.79 3.51
CA GLU A 149 -2.91 -7.37 3.18
C GLU A 149 -3.60 -6.66 4.33
N ILE A 150 -3.04 -5.52 4.76
CA ILE A 150 -3.52 -4.72 5.87
C ILE A 150 -3.64 -3.28 5.36
N LEU A 151 -4.86 -2.77 5.38
CA LEU A 151 -5.25 -1.43 4.94
C LEU A 151 -5.78 -0.71 6.17
N THR A 152 -4.98 0.17 6.75
CA THR A 152 -5.36 0.90 7.97
C THR A 152 -5.28 2.39 7.72
N PRO A 153 -6.41 3.09 7.53
CA PRO A 153 -6.42 4.54 7.45
C PRO A 153 -6.01 5.17 8.78
N ASP A 154 -6.12 4.46 9.89
CA ASP A 154 -5.66 4.96 11.18
C ASP A 154 -5.04 3.83 11.98
N SER A 155 -3.97 4.18 12.68
CA SER A 155 -3.11 3.38 13.57
C SER A 155 -3.75 2.46 14.63
N TYR A 156 -5.05 2.25 14.60
CA TYR A 156 -5.83 1.64 15.67
C TYR A 156 -6.05 0.13 15.54
N LEU A 157 -5.61 -0.53 14.47
CA LEU A 157 -5.73 -1.99 14.45
C LEU A 157 -4.78 -2.58 15.51
N PRO A 158 -5.28 -3.33 16.51
CA PRO A 158 -4.44 -4.04 17.45
C PRO A 158 -3.86 -5.26 16.73
N LEU A 159 -2.90 -5.02 15.83
CA LEU A 159 -2.22 -6.06 15.06
C LEU A 159 -1.14 -6.76 15.89
N ALA A 160 -0.84 -6.24 17.08
CA ALA A 160 0.15 -6.84 17.97
C ALA A 160 -0.05 -8.36 18.15
N PRO A 161 -1.27 -8.91 18.37
CA PRO A 161 -1.48 -10.36 18.43
C PRO A 161 -1.10 -11.08 17.14
N LEU A 162 -1.33 -10.49 15.97
CA LEU A 162 -0.90 -11.07 14.69
C LEU A 162 0.62 -11.27 14.67
N PHE A 163 1.38 -10.28 15.15
CA PHE A 163 2.83 -10.31 15.13
C PHE A 163 3.49 -11.08 16.30
N THR A 164 2.71 -11.66 17.21
CA THR A 164 3.27 -12.48 18.31
C THR A 164 3.60 -13.91 17.90
N GLU A 165 3.06 -14.38 16.78
CA GLU A 165 3.21 -15.76 16.33
C GLU A 165 3.83 -15.83 14.94
N SER A 166 4.65 -16.86 14.68
CA SER A 166 5.21 -17.08 13.35
C SER A 166 4.11 -17.47 12.35
N LEU A 167 4.14 -16.82 11.18
CA LEU A 167 3.35 -17.12 10.00
C LEU A 167 4.25 -17.81 8.95
N ASP A 168 4.63 -19.06 9.23
CA ASP A 168 5.56 -19.83 8.38
C ASP A 168 5.09 -19.97 6.92
N ALA A 169 3.77 -19.95 6.68
CA ALA A 169 3.20 -20.05 5.35
C ALA A 169 3.09 -18.71 4.61
N LEU A 170 3.43 -17.58 5.25
CA LEU A 170 3.23 -16.26 4.67
C LEU A 170 4.30 -15.97 3.61
N HIS A 171 3.85 -15.71 2.39
CA HIS A 171 4.71 -15.37 1.25
C HIS A 171 4.53 -13.93 0.80
N THR A 172 3.35 -13.35 1.06
CA THR A 172 3.01 -11.99 0.68
C THR A 172 2.52 -11.25 1.91
N LEU A 173 3.20 -10.15 2.25
CA LEU A 173 2.76 -9.19 3.24
C LEU A 173 2.57 -7.86 2.53
N ARG A 174 1.45 -7.20 2.79
CA ARG A 174 1.19 -5.84 2.34
C ARG A 174 0.62 -5.07 3.48
N ILE A 175 1.26 -3.98 3.85
CA ILE A 175 0.76 -3.07 4.87
C ILE A 175 0.71 -1.69 4.23
N THR A 176 -0.48 -1.10 4.25
CA THR A 176 -0.86 0.12 3.56
C THR A 176 -1.61 1.03 4.52
N ASP A 177 -1.18 2.29 4.56
CA ASP A 177 -1.87 3.37 5.27
C ASP A 177 -2.57 4.26 4.23
N GLU A 178 -3.83 4.61 4.49
CA GLU A 178 -4.61 5.48 3.60
C GLU A 178 -4.56 6.95 4.05
N CYS A 179 -4.09 7.25 5.26
CA CYS A 179 -4.01 8.61 5.77
C CYS A 179 -2.60 9.17 5.68
N ALA A 180 -2.47 10.27 4.96
CA ALA A 180 -1.25 11.10 4.88
C ALA A 180 -0.95 11.87 6.19
N GLY A 181 -1.24 11.30 7.36
CA GLY A 181 -1.22 11.98 8.66
C GLY A 181 -0.51 11.16 9.75
N SER A 182 0.75 11.51 10.01
CA SER A 182 1.62 11.04 11.10
C SER A 182 1.30 9.65 11.69
N PHE A 183 2.00 8.64 11.16
CA PHE A 183 2.08 7.27 11.66
C PHE A 183 2.54 7.12 13.12
N GLU A 184 2.93 8.22 13.81
CA GLU A 184 3.34 8.22 15.22
C GLU A 184 2.34 7.52 16.14
N SER A 185 1.05 7.45 15.76
CA SER A 185 0.02 6.82 16.58
C SER A 185 0.05 5.27 16.54
N LEU A 186 0.69 4.62 15.55
CA LEU A 186 0.89 3.15 15.54
C LEU A 186 1.88 2.70 16.63
N MET A 187 2.71 3.64 17.13
CA MET A 187 3.59 3.47 18.29
C MET A 187 2.84 3.37 19.63
N GLY A 188 1.49 3.47 19.63
CA GLY A 188 0.67 3.05 20.76
C GLY A 188 0.80 1.56 21.06
N ILE A 189 1.24 0.76 20.09
CA ILE A 189 1.84 -0.55 20.32
C ILE A 189 3.19 -0.28 21.00
N SER A 190 3.25 -0.56 22.31
CA SER A 190 4.48 -0.66 23.13
C SER A 190 5.69 -0.91 22.23
N GLY A 191 6.63 0.04 22.13
CA GLY A 191 7.68 0.19 21.10
C GLY A 191 8.63 -1.00 20.86
N ALA A 192 8.06 -2.18 20.74
CA ALA A 192 8.65 -3.46 20.43
C ALA A 192 8.58 -3.60 18.91
N LYS A 193 9.76 -3.61 18.30
CA LYS A 193 9.90 -3.89 16.89
C LYS A 193 9.56 -5.35 16.62
N VAL A 194 8.91 -5.62 15.50
CA VAL A 194 8.59 -6.99 15.07
C VAL A 194 9.79 -7.55 14.31
N ASP A 195 10.31 -8.70 14.72
CA ASP A 195 11.32 -9.42 13.94
C ASP A 195 10.65 -10.07 12.73
N LEU A 196 10.80 -9.46 11.55
CA LEU A 196 10.10 -9.89 10.35
C LEU A 196 10.63 -11.23 9.82
N ALA A 197 11.92 -11.53 10.01
CA ALA A 197 12.49 -12.84 9.64
C ALA A 197 11.98 -13.96 10.55
N ALA A 198 11.80 -13.69 11.85
CA ALA A 198 11.20 -14.66 12.76
C ALA A 198 9.69 -14.80 12.55
N PHE A 199 9.00 -13.70 12.18
CA PHE A 199 7.56 -13.66 11.95
C PHE A 199 7.15 -14.31 10.62
N ALA A 200 7.86 -14.04 9.53
CA ALA A 200 7.52 -14.51 8.19
C ALA A 200 8.79 -15.01 7.46
N PRO A 201 9.33 -16.18 7.84
CA PRO A 201 10.62 -16.66 7.33
C PRO A 201 10.61 -16.98 5.83
N HIS A 202 9.44 -17.10 5.20
CA HIS A 202 9.28 -17.41 3.76
C HIS A 202 8.71 -16.26 2.94
N LEU A 203 8.77 -15.04 3.48
CA LEU A 203 8.29 -13.83 2.82
C LEU A 203 9.06 -13.58 1.51
N ARG A 204 8.34 -13.46 0.39
CA ARG A 204 8.91 -13.26 -0.97
C ARG A 204 8.42 -12.01 -1.65
N ASN A 205 7.21 -11.59 -1.32
CA ASN A 205 6.59 -10.40 -1.86
C ASN A 205 6.28 -9.51 -0.68
N ASP A 206 6.85 -8.32 -0.70
CA ASP A 206 6.52 -7.32 0.29
C ASP A 206 6.08 -6.03 -0.38
N MET A 207 5.02 -5.47 0.18
CA MET A 207 4.54 -4.16 -0.23
C MET A 207 4.36 -3.30 1.01
N PHE A 208 5.31 -2.40 1.10
CA PHE A 208 5.46 -1.41 2.13
C PHE A 208 4.84 -0.08 1.65
N SER A 209 3.78 0.37 2.33
CA SER A 209 3.24 1.72 2.18
C SER A 209 4.29 2.82 2.33
N PRO A 210 4.06 3.98 1.70
CA PRO A 210 4.93 5.13 1.88
C PRO A 210 5.09 5.66 3.28
N ASP A 211 3.99 5.71 4.00
CA ASP A 211 3.88 6.51 5.22
C ASP A 211 4.38 5.78 6.48
N ILE A 212 4.96 4.59 6.29
CA ILE A 212 5.35 3.71 7.39
C ILE A 212 6.86 3.75 7.57
N ASP A 213 7.32 4.11 8.76
CA ASP A 213 8.73 4.01 9.12
C ASP A 213 9.08 2.55 9.45
N TRP A 214 9.43 1.79 8.42
CA TRP A 214 9.78 0.37 8.52
C TRP A 214 10.96 0.10 9.44
N ASN A 215 11.93 1.03 9.51
CA ASN A 215 13.10 0.87 10.37
C ASN A 215 12.69 0.94 11.84
N ASN A 216 11.59 1.63 12.15
CA ASN A 216 11.00 1.68 13.47
C ASN A 216 10.03 0.52 13.74
N PHE A 217 9.33 0.02 12.71
CA PHE A 217 8.35 -1.05 12.90
C PHE A 217 8.95 -2.46 12.90
N PHE A 218 9.88 -2.74 11.98
CA PHE A 218 10.47 -4.06 11.80
C PHE A 218 11.97 -4.10 12.14
N THR A 219 12.41 -5.25 12.62
CA THR A 219 13.82 -5.64 12.67
C THR A 219 14.05 -6.88 11.81
N ASN A 220 15.31 -7.07 11.38
CA ASN A 220 15.73 -8.28 10.66
C ASN A 220 14.87 -8.59 9.42
N ILE A 221 14.50 -7.58 8.63
CA ILE A 221 13.76 -7.79 7.38
C ILE A 221 14.60 -8.71 6.47
N PRO A 222 14.04 -9.83 5.97
CA PRO A 222 14.78 -10.81 5.17
C PRO A 222 14.91 -10.33 3.72
N TRP A 223 15.58 -9.19 3.51
CA TRP A 223 15.71 -8.51 2.21
C TRP A 223 16.19 -9.42 1.07
N SER A 224 17.08 -10.37 1.37
CA SER A 224 17.72 -11.24 0.38
C SER A 224 16.76 -12.21 -0.32
N GLN A 225 15.64 -12.58 0.31
CA GLN A 225 14.66 -13.49 -0.27
C GLN A 225 13.49 -12.77 -0.97
N LEU A 226 13.45 -11.44 -0.91
CA LEU A 226 12.40 -10.67 -1.56
C LEU A 226 12.59 -10.68 -3.08
N SER A 227 11.54 -11.12 -3.77
CA SER A 227 11.43 -11.15 -5.23
C SER A 227 10.62 -9.98 -5.79
N HIS A 228 9.68 -9.48 -4.99
CA HIS A 228 8.86 -8.31 -5.29
C HIS A 228 8.93 -7.38 -4.09
N LEU A 229 9.32 -6.14 -4.33
CA LEU A 229 9.46 -5.13 -3.29
C LEU A 229 8.84 -3.83 -3.79
N THR A 230 7.85 -3.35 -3.04
CA THR A 230 7.28 -2.02 -3.20
C THR A 230 7.52 -1.26 -1.91
N PHE A 231 8.10 -0.06 -1.95
CA PHE A 231 8.29 0.78 -0.77
C PHE A 231 8.45 2.25 -1.15
N VAL A 232 8.20 3.14 -0.20
CA VAL A 232 8.61 4.55 -0.31
C VAL A 232 9.54 4.85 0.83
N THR A 233 10.62 5.55 0.52
CA THR A 233 11.62 5.94 1.49
C THR A 233 12.43 7.09 0.90
N PRO A 234 13.13 7.89 1.72
CA PRO A 234 14.16 8.77 1.22
C PRO A 234 15.18 7.99 0.37
N ILE A 235 15.54 8.54 -0.79
CA ILE A 235 16.37 7.85 -1.78
C ILE A 235 17.68 7.32 -1.20
N ARG A 236 18.22 8.00 -0.18
CA ARG A 236 19.46 7.63 0.51
C ARG A 236 19.40 6.25 1.16
N ASP A 237 18.26 5.93 1.79
CA ASP A 237 18.04 4.69 2.53
C ASP A 237 17.67 3.55 1.58
N SER A 238 17.02 3.87 0.46
CA SER A 238 16.69 2.90 -0.58
C SER A 238 17.91 2.11 -1.05
N PHE A 239 19.07 2.73 -1.23
CA PHE A 239 20.26 2.02 -1.70
C PHE A 239 20.78 0.98 -0.71
N ASP A 240 20.67 1.24 0.59
CA ASP A 240 21.14 0.29 1.62
C ASP A 240 20.20 -0.92 1.71
N ILE A 241 18.91 -0.71 1.47
CA ILE A 241 17.91 -1.78 1.30
C ILE A 241 18.18 -2.59 0.03
N LEU A 242 18.31 -1.91 -1.12
CA LEU A 242 18.49 -2.56 -2.42
C LEU A 242 19.76 -3.40 -2.47
N ARG A 243 20.84 -3.01 -1.78
CA ARG A 243 22.07 -3.80 -1.69
C ARG A 243 21.87 -5.19 -1.10
N GLN A 244 20.83 -5.37 -0.29
CA GLN A 244 20.53 -6.64 0.38
C GLN A 244 19.56 -7.50 -0.44
N CYS A 245 18.92 -6.95 -1.49
CA CYS A 245 17.85 -7.59 -2.26
C CYS A 245 18.36 -8.29 -3.54
N HIS A 246 19.19 -9.32 -3.42
CA HIS A 246 19.86 -9.94 -4.59
C HIS A 246 18.93 -10.71 -5.53
N ASP A 247 17.83 -11.27 -5.02
CA ASP A 247 16.85 -12.06 -5.79
C ASP A 247 15.68 -11.22 -6.33
N LEU A 248 15.77 -9.90 -6.23
CA LEU A 248 14.70 -9.00 -6.59
C LEU A 248 14.42 -9.00 -8.10
N GLN A 249 13.17 -9.27 -8.47
CA GLN A 249 12.69 -9.35 -9.86
C GLN A 249 11.84 -8.15 -10.24
N ARG A 250 11.06 -7.63 -9.28
CA ARG A 250 10.20 -6.46 -9.46
C ARG A 250 10.40 -5.50 -8.31
N LEU A 251 10.58 -4.23 -8.66
CA LEU A 251 10.82 -3.14 -7.73
C LEU A 251 9.90 -1.98 -8.09
N GLU A 252 9.14 -1.49 -7.13
CA GLU A 252 8.34 -0.27 -7.25
C GLU A 252 8.78 0.67 -6.11
N ILE A 253 9.49 1.75 -6.42
CA ILE A 253 9.98 2.70 -5.42
C ILE A 253 9.20 3.99 -5.54
N GLY A 254 8.59 4.44 -4.44
CA GLY A 254 8.18 5.83 -4.29
C GLY A 254 9.26 6.63 -3.54
N THR A 255 9.33 7.93 -3.76
CA THR A 255 10.05 8.82 -2.85
C THR A 255 9.43 10.22 -2.91
N ASP A 256 9.21 10.80 -1.72
CA ASP A 256 8.72 12.16 -1.49
C ASP A 256 9.86 13.15 -1.22
N GLN A 257 10.99 12.63 -0.73
CA GLN A 257 12.16 13.39 -0.34
C GLN A 257 13.33 13.11 -1.28
N TRP A 258 13.56 14.11 -2.12
CA TRP A 258 14.82 14.28 -2.81
C TRP A 258 15.63 15.29 -2.04
N ASP A 259 16.40 14.81 -1.06
CA ASP A 259 17.47 15.62 -0.50
C ASP A 259 18.37 15.99 -1.69
N TYR A 260 18.25 17.23 -2.16
CA TYR A 260 19.34 17.88 -2.85
C TYR A 260 20.51 17.70 -1.92
N GLU A 261 21.46 16.83 -2.30
CA GLU A 261 22.62 16.54 -1.48
C GLU A 261 23.09 17.86 -0.91
N ASP A 262 23.16 17.93 0.42
CA ASP A 262 23.78 19.05 1.12
C ASP A 262 25.02 19.40 0.30
N PRO A 263 25.08 20.59 -0.32
CA PRO A 263 26.11 20.91 -1.32
C PRO A 263 27.53 20.78 -0.75
N ASP A 264 27.64 20.68 0.57
CA ASP A 264 28.86 20.46 1.33
C ASP A 264 29.26 18.97 1.45
N VAL A 265 28.41 18.00 1.08
CA VAL A 265 28.76 16.57 1.03
C VAL A 265 29.50 16.30 -0.28
N PRO A 266 30.80 15.95 -0.24
CA PRO A 266 31.56 15.70 -1.45
C PRO A 266 30.96 14.52 -2.22
N VAL A 267 30.66 14.77 -3.50
CA VAL A 267 30.26 13.77 -4.51
C VAL A 267 31.21 12.56 -4.52
N GLU A 268 32.45 12.75 -4.05
CA GLU A 268 33.52 11.76 -3.95
C GLU A 268 33.33 10.71 -2.84
N SER A 269 32.36 10.86 -1.93
CA SER A 269 31.94 9.77 -1.03
C SER A 269 31.09 8.70 -1.75
N ILE A 270 31.54 8.34 -2.97
CA ILE A 270 30.87 7.50 -3.96
C ILE A 270 30.59 6.13 -3.33
N ARG A 271 29.39 6.01 -2.76
CA ARG A 271 28.86 4.73 -2.34
C ARG A 271 28.87 3.77 -3.55
N PRO A 272 29.17 2.48 -3.35
CA PRO A 272 29.32 1.53 -4.44
C PRO A 272 28.03 1.40 -5.27
N LEU A 273 28.22 1.20 -6.58
CA LEU A 273 27.17 0.92 -7.57
C LEU A 273 26.31 -0.27 -7.09
N VAL A 274 25.00 -0.07 -6.98
CA VAL A 274 24.08 -1.15 -6.60
C VAL A 274 23.66 -1.89 -7.86
N THR A 275 23.96 -3.19 -7.89
CA THR A 275 23.63 -4.06 -9.02
C THR A 275 22.54 -5.05 -8.60
N LEU A 276 21.41 -5.05 -9.31
CA LEU A 276 20.33 -6.01 -9.12
C LEU A 276 20.25 -6.90 -10.37
N PRO A 277 20.92 -8.06 -10.37
CA PRO A 277 21.12 -8.84 -11.60
C PRO A 277 19.82 -9.46 -12.13
N ASN A 278 18.84 -9.71 -11.26
CA ASN A 278 17.58 -10.37 -11.59
C ASN A 278 16.41 -9.39 -11.81
N LEU A 279 16.65 -8.08 -11.63
CA LEU A 279 15.58 -7.09 -11.69
C LEU A 279 15.11 -6.93 -13.13
N SER A 280 13.87 -7.30 -13.38
CA SER A 280 13.23 -7.29 -14.71
C SER A 280 12.23 -6.15 -14.87
N HIS A 281 11.65 -5.68 -13.77
CA HIS A 281 10.66 -4.60 -13.74
C HIS A 281 11.04 -3.57 -12.67
N LEU A 282 11.16 -2.32 -13.08
CA LEU A 282 11.38 -1.18 -12.20
C LEU A 282 10.29 -0.14 -12.44
N GLY A 283 9.52 0.17 -11.41
CA GLY A 283 8.70 1.35 -11.33
C GLY A 283 9.28 2.33 -10.34
N PHE A 284 9.24 3.60 -10.69
CA PHE A 284 9.72 4.70 -9.88
C PHE A 284 8.69 5.81 -9.86
N THR A 285 8.23 6.20 -8.67
CA THR A 285 7.24 7.24 -8.46
C THR A 285 7.87 8.37 -7.64
N LEU A 286 7.87 9.59 -8.18
CA LEU A 286 8.21 10.80 -7.44
C LEU A 286 6.92 11.44 -6.94
N GLU A 287 6.70 11.35 -5.64
CA GLU A 287 5.54 11.98 -4.97
C GLU A 287 5.96 13.33 -4.41
N PHE A 288 5.01 14.25 -4.27
CA PHE A 288 5.31 15.60 -3.81
C PHE A 288 4.38 16.04 -2.69
N LEU A 289 4.97 16.28 -1.51
CA LEU A 289 4.23 16.68 -0.31
C LEU A 289 4.41 18.17 0.05
N GLY A 290 5.01 19.01 -0.81
CA GLY A 290 5.61 20.29 -0.36
C GLY A 290 5.59 21.51 -1.29
N VAL A 291 6.56 22.42 -1.10
CA VAL A 291 6.73 23.68 -1.87
C VAL A 291 7.66 23.41 -3.05
N VAL A 292 7.36 24.02 -4.21
CA VAL A 292 7.89 23.68 -5.56
C VAL A 292 9.42 23.48 -5.54
N GLU A 293 9.84 22.22 -5.48
CA GLU A 293 11.24 21.82 -5.64
C GLU A 293 11.41 21.08 -6.96
N ILE A 294 12.58 21.30 -7.56
CA ILE A 294 12.96 20.63 -8.79
C ILE A 294 13.45 19.24 -8.41
N GLY A 295 12.64 18.20 -8.67
CA GLY A 295 13.06 16.82 -8.48
C GLY A 295 14.12 16.42 -9.51
N VAL A 296 15.26 15.88 -9.06
CA VAL A 296 16.43 15.68 -9.93
C VAL A 296 16.63 14.30 -10.54
N ILE A 297 16.01 13.17 -10.17
CA ILE A 297 16.20 11.76 -10.69
C ILE A 297 17.63 11.21 -11.03
N SER A 298 18.57 11.98 -11.55
CA SER A 298 19.93 11.65 -11.98
C SER A 298 20.78 10.85 -10.98
N PRO A 299 20.92 11.25 -9.69
CA PRO A 299 21.60 10.47 -8.66
C PRO A 299 21.12 9.02 -8.56
N PHE A 300 19.82 8.77 -8.77
CA PHE A 300 19.27 7.43 -8.79
C PHE A 300 19.86 6.61 -9.94
N PHE A 301 19.80 7.15 -11.16
CA PHE A 301 20.33 6.48 -12.34
C PHE A 301 21.83 6.26 -12.29
N GLN A 302 22.61 7.19 -11.74
CA GLN A 302 24.07 7.08 -11.65
C GLN A 302 24.52 5.90 -10.78
N ARG A 303 23.72 5.51 -9.78
CA ARG A 303 24.12 4.55 -8.75
C ARG A 303 23.55 3.14 -8.93
N LEU A 304 22.83 2.91 -10.03
CA LEU A 304 22.13 1.66 -10.29
C LEU A 304 22.59 0.98 -11.57
N ALA A 305 22.65 -0.35 -11.52
CA ALA A 305 22.92 -1.22 -12.65
C ALA A 305 21.95 -2.41 -12.67
N PHE A 306 21.16 -2.53 -13.74
CA PHE A 306 20.09 -3.51 -13.85
C PHE A 306 20.21 -4.28 -15.17
N PRO A 307 21.15 -5.24 -15.26
CA PRO A 307 21.46 -5.91 -16.52
C PRO A 307 20.27 -6.69 -17.09
N ALA A 308 19.35 -7.18 -16.27
CA ALA A 308 18.16 -7.90 -16.70
C ALA A 308 16.90 -7.03 -16.87
N LEU A 309 17.00 -5.69 -16.72
CA LEU A 309 15.83 -4.83 -16.74
C LEU A 309 15.15 -4.82 -18.10
N THR A 310 13.86 -5.16 -18.13
CA THR A 310 13.04 -5.20 -19.35
C THR A 310 11.96 -4.13 -19.38
N SER A 311 11.46 -3.72 -18.21
CA SER A 311 10.40 -2.74 -18.06
C SER A 311 10.83 -1.65 -17.09
N LEU A 312 10.80 -0.40 -17.54
CA LEU A 312 11.04 0.79 -16.74
C LEU A 312 9.82 1.71 -16.80
N ARG A 313 9.25 2.02 -15.63
CA ARG A 313 8.17 2.98 -15.46
C ARG A 313 8.67 4.11 -14.57
N ILE A 314 8.51 5.35 -15.03
CA ILE A 314 8.83 6.55 -14.27
C ILE A 314 7.57 7.39 -14.23
N GLN A 315 7.05 7.61 -13.04
CA GLN A 315 5.90 8.44 -12.77
C GLN A 315 6.34 9.61 -11.89
N VAL A 316 5.94 10.80 -12.27
CA VAL A 316 6.17 12.02 -11.50
C VAL A 316 4.81 12.57 -11.11
N ASP A 317 4.67 13.13 -9.91
CA ASP A 317 3.47 13.89 -9.59
C ASP A 317 3.33 15.08 -10.57
N SER A 318 2.12 15.28 -11.10
CA SER A 318 1.75 16.38 -11.98
C SER A 318 2.12 17.78 -11.46
N CYS A 319 2.36 17.93 -10.17
CA CYS A 319 2.75 19.20 -9.54
C CYS A 319 4.26 19.52 -9.66
N LEU A 320 5.08 18.56 -10.09
CA LEU A 320 6.54 18.70 -10.15
C LEU A 320 7.05 19.02 -11.54
N THR A 321 7.91 20.03 -11.65
CA THR A 321 8.81 20.17 -12.79
C THR A 321 10.05 19.31 -12.52
N THR A 322 10.13 18.13 -13.12
CA THR A 322 11.35 17.31 -13.08
C THR A 322 12.35 17.79 -14.12
N LEU A 323 13.61 17.91 -13.70
CA LEU A 323 14.71 18.06 -14.66
C LEU A 323 15.13 16.68 -15.12
N TRP A 324 14.79 16.36 -16.36
CA TRP A 324 15.34 15.20 -17.04
C TRP A 324 16.78 15.50 -17.45
N TYR A 325 17.71 14.58 -17.17
CA TYR A 325 19.08 14.71 -17.64
C TYR A 325 19.42 13.57 -18.59
N PRO A 326 19.45 13.84 -19.91
CA PRO A 326 19.66 12.80 -20.92
C PRO A 326 20.98 12.03 -20.78
N LYS A 327 22.04 12.65 -20.27
CA LYS A 327 23.37 12.04 -20.18
C LYS A 327 23.41 10.94 -19.11
N GLU A 328 22.77 11.16 -17.99
CA GLU A 328 22.67 10.25 -16.86
C GLU A 328 21.78 9.09 -17.22
N PHE A 329 20.66 9.36 -17.88
CA PHE A 329 19.79 8.30 -18.42
C PHE A 329 20.50 7.46 -19.48
N ALA A 330 21.25 8.07 -20.40
CA ALA A 330 22.05 7.35 -21.39
C ALA A 330 23.09 6.45 -20.71
N SER A 331 23.75 6.96 -19.66
CA SER A 331 24.71 6.19 -18.87
C SER A 331 24.05 5.01 -18.15
N PHE A 332 22.85 5.20 -17.62
CA PHE A 332 22.06 4.13 -17.02
C PHE A 332 21.64 3.08 -18.05
N GLN A 333 21.28 3.49 -19.27
CA GLN A 333 20.90 2.57 -20.32
C GLN A 333 22.03 1.62 -20.72
N VAL A 334 23.29 2.06 -20.67
CA VAL A 334 24.45 1.18 -20.86
C VAL A 334 24.51 0.08 -19.80
N ARG A 335 24.07 0.38 -18.56
CA ARG A 335 23.98 -0.56 -17.43
C ARG A 335 22.67 -1.36 -17.38
N ALA A 336 21.69 -0.97 -18.20
CA ALA A 336 20.39 -1.63 -18.35
C ALA A 336 20.07 -1.84 -19.85
N PRO A 337 20.88 -2.64 -20.57
CA PRO A 337 20.82 -2.73 -22.03
C PRO A 337 19.55 -3.41 -22.57
N ASN A 338 18.79 -4.09 -21.70
CA ASN A 338 17.66 -4.94 -22.07
C ASN A 338 16.29 -4.28 -21.95
N ILE A 339 16.21 -2.96 -21.69
CA ILE A 339 14.94 -2.25 -21.56
C ILE A 339 14.16 -2.37 -22.87
N ARG A 340 12.92 -2.86 -22.80
CA ARG A 340 12.00 -3.03 -23.94
C ARG A 340 10.73 -2.19 -23.79
N HIS A 341 10.33 -1.97 -22.54
CA HIS A 341 9.18 -1.16 -22.19
C HIS A 341 9.65 0.03 -21.36
N LEU A 342 9.34 1.23 -21.84
CA LEU A 342 9.62 2.49 -21.17
C LEU A 342 8.31 3.27 -21.08
N GLU A 343 7.85 3.51 -19.85
CA GLU A 343 6.66 4.30 -19.56
C GLU A 343 7.10 5.55 -18.79
N LEU A 344 6.78 6.73 -19.32
CA LEU A 344 7.07 8.02 -18.70
C LEU A 344 5.75 8.76 -18.49
N SER A 345 5.40 9.00 -17.23
CA SER A 345 4.18 9.70 -16.83
C SER A 345 4.52 11.01 -16.15
N TYR A 346 3.98 12.12 -16.68
CA TYR A 346 4.22 13.49 -16.18
C TYR A 346 5.70 13.91 -16.13
N VAL A 347 6.56 13.28 -16.92
CA VAL A 347 7.96 13.70 -17.09
C VAL A 347 8.02 14.81 -18.14
N HIS A 348 8.59 15.95 -17.78
CA HIS A 348 8.82 17.04 -18.73
C HIS A 348 10.03 16.72 -19.62
N LEU A 349 9.77 16.29 -20.86
CA LEU A 349 10.79 16.15 -21.89
C LEU A 349 10.68 17.28 -22.90
N THR A 350 11.80 17.90 -23.23
CA THR A 350 11.87 18.84 -24.34
C THR A 350 11.79 18.10 -25.68
N SER A 351 11.35 18.80 -26.73
CA SER A 351 11.33 18.23 -28.08
C SER A 351 12.72 17.80 -28.55
N GLU A 352 13.78 18.50 -28.13
CA GLU A 352 15.16 18.17 -28.48
C GLU A 352 15.62 16.86 -27.84
N GLU A 353 15.18 16.57 -26.61
CA GLU A 353 15.50 15.32 -25.91
C GLU A 353 14.77 14.11 -26.49
N LEU A 354 13.55 14.30 -27.00
CA LEU A 354 12.81 13.28 -27.74
C LEU A 354 13.40 13.04 -29.14
N MET A 355 13.84 14.11 -29.81
CA MET A 355 14.27 14.09 -31.22
C MET A 355 15.76 13.83 -31.43
N ASN A 356 16.58 13.95 -30.39
CA ASN A 356 17.92 13.39 -30.37
C ASN A 356 17.80 11.96 -29.84
N PRO A 357 17.55 10.95 -30.70
CA PRO A 357 17.67 9.58 -30.28
C PRO A 357 19.11 9.42 -29.81
N THR A 358 19.31 9.37 -28.50
CA THR A 358 20.43 8.62 -27.98
C THR A 358 20.40 7.29 -28.73
N PRO A 359 21.49 6.88 -29.40
CA PRO A 359 21.50 5.82 -30.42
C PRO A 359 21.09 4.41 -29.93
N SER A 360 20.53 4.32 -28.72
CA SER A 360 20.13 3.12 -28.01
C SER A 360 18.68 3.09 -27.56
N LEU A 361 17.86 4.17 -27.67
CA LEU A 361 16.45 4.08 -27.24
C LEU A 361 15.76 2.93 -28.00
N PRO A 362 15.19 1.93 -27.29
CA PRO A 362 14.63 0.75 -27.93
C PRO A 362 13.49 1.23 -28.83
N ARG A 363 13.64 1.08 -30.15
CA ARG A 363 12.50 1.22 -31.05
C ARG A 363 11.49 0.17 -30.61
N THR A 364 10.39 0.59 -29.98
CA THR A 364 9.31 -0.30 -29.57
C THR A 364 8.76 -0.99 -30.84
N GLN A 365 9.14 -2.26 -31.05
CA GLN A 365 8.76 -3.03 -32.26
C GLN A 365 7.31 -3.54 -32.23
N ASN A 366 6.47 -3.05 -31.33
CA ASN A 366 5.11 -3.51 -31.21
C ASN A 366 4.16 -2.43 -31.78
N PRO A 367 3.63 -2.60 -33.00
CA PRO A 367 2.69 -1.65 -33.61
C PRO A 367 1.33 -1.58 -32.87
N ASN A 368 1.06 -2.51 -31.94
CA ASN A 368 -0.11 -2.45 -31.04
C ASN A 368 0.23 -1.81 -29.68
N THR A 369 1.50 -1.49 -29.42
CA THR A 369 1.84 -0.47 -28.43
C THR A 369 1.80 0.83 -29.21
N GLU A 370 0.60 1.39 -29.38
CA GLU A 370 0.53 2.84 -29.31
C GLU A 370 1.38 3.19 -28.09
N LEU A 371 2.52 3.85 -28.30
CA LEU A 371 2.98 4.79 -27.30
C LEU A 371 1.71 5.57 -26.98
N LEU A 372 1.11 5.30 -25.82
CA LEU A 372 0.16 6.20 -25.21
C LEU A 372 0.98 7.45 -24.90
N HIS A 373 1.33 8.20 -25.95
CA HIS A 373 1.42 9.63 -25.94
C HIS A 373 0.00 10.16 -25.78
N GLU A 374 -0.69 9.72 -24.73
CA GLU A 374 -1.67 10.55 -24.09
C GLU A 374 -0.88 11.57 -23.27
N VAL A 375 -0.12 12.40 -23.99
CA VAL A 375 0.22 13.72 -23.50
C VAL A 375 -1.15 14.38 -23.40
N HIS A 376 -1.77 14.30 -22.22
CA HIS A 376 -2.85 15.19 -21.87
C HIS A 376 -2.28 16.62 -21.90
N ARG A 377 -2.17 17.19 -23.12
CA ARG A 377 -2.09 18.62 -23.34
C ARG A 377 -3.46 19.17 -22.96
N ARG A 378 -3.78 19.21 -21.66
CA ARG A 378 -4.68 20.26 -21.20
C ARG A 378 -3.86 21.54 -21.36
N PRO A 379 -4.26 22.47 -22.25
CA PRO A 379 -3.58 23.76 -22.30
C PRO A 379 -3.71 24.39 -20.90
N PHE A 380 -2.56 24.67 -20.28
CA PHE A 380 -2.55 25.63 -19.18
C PHE A 380 -3.15 26.93 -19.73
N PRO A 381 -4.18 27.52 -19.08
CA PRO A 381 -4.67 28.81 -19.51
C PRO A 381 -3.51 29.83 -19.42
N PRO A 382 -3.30 30.66 -20.45
CA PRO A 382 -2.24 31.66 -20.41
C PRO A 382 -2.50 32.62 -19.25
N SER A 383 -1.58 32.64 -18.29
CA SER A 383 -1.41 33.69 -17.28
C SER A 383 -2.71 34.11 -16.56
N ALA A 384 -3.23 33.28 -15.66
CA ALA A 384 -3.96 33.81 -14.51
C ALA A 384 -2.92 34.37 -13.51
N PRO A 385 -3.11 35.58 -12.96
CA PRO A 385 -2.19 36.12 -11.96
C PRO A 385 -2.16 35.18 -10.76
N VAL A 386 -0.94 34.88 -10.28
CA VAL A 386 -0.68 34.12 -9.05
C VAL A 386 -1.66 34.59 -7.97
N PRO A 387 -2.53 33.72 -7.44
CA PRO A 387 -3.35 34.12 -6.32
C PRO A 387 -2.41 34.43 -5.17
N ARG A 388 -2.41 35.68 -4.71
CA ARG A 388 -1.80 36.02 -3.42
C ARG A 388 -2.44 35.12 -2.38
N VAL A 389 -1.70 34.10 -1.94
CA VAL A 389 -2.05 33.30 -0.77
C VAL A 389 -2.05 34.26 0.42
N ARG A 390 -3.24 34.78 0.74
CA ARG A 390 -3.47 35.36 2.07
C ARG A 390 -3.60 34.19 3.01
N CYS A 391 -2.52 33.90 3.75
CA CYS A 391 -2.61 33.12 4.97
C CYS A 391 -3.66 33.81 5.87
N ARG A 392 -4.85 33.21 5.97
CA ARG A 392 -5.80 33.55 7.03
C ARG A 392 -5.22 32.94 8.30
N ALA A 393 -4.87 33.80 9.25
CA ALA A 393 -4.63 33.40 10.63
C ALA A 393 -5.80 32.54 11.12
N ALA A 394 -5.48 31.40 11.73
CA ALA A 394 -6.42 30.55 12.42
C ALA A 394 -7.24 31.38 13.42
N SER A 395 -8.56 31.18 13.41
CA SER A 395 -9.45 31.77 14.41
C SER A 395 -9.27 31.05 15.76
N PRO A 396 -9.35 31.76 16.90
CA PRO A 396 -9.01 31.23 18.20
C PRO A 396 -10.25 30.58 18.85
N PHE A 397 -10.31 29.25 18.84
CA PHE A 397 -11.26 28.51 19.67
C PHE A 397 -10.58 27.35 20.38
N PHE A 398 -9.68 27.69 21.31
CA PHE A 398 -9.38 26.87 22.47
C PHE A 398 -9.27 27.80 23.68
N ARG A 399 -10.36 27.90 24.46
CA ARG A 399 -10.28 28.36 25.86
C ARG A 399 -9.68 27.21 26.65
N GLY A 400 -8.38 27.27 26.92
CA GLY A 400 -7.73 26.41 27.88
C GLY A 400 -8.31 26.67 29.27
N VAL A 401 -8.87 25.61 29.88
CA VAL A 401 -9.06 25.54 31.32
C VAL A 401 -7.67 25.37 31.93
N VAL A 402 -7.18 26.41 32.59
CA VAL A 402 -5.98 26.33 33.42
C VAL A 402 -6.33 25.49 34.63
N VAL A 403 -5.89 24.23 34.64
CA VAL A 403 -5.85 23.40 35.85
C VAL A 403 -4.53 23.70 36.54
N GLU A 404 -4.60 24.42 37.66
CA GLU A 404 -3.45 24.62 38.55
C GLU A 404 -2.95 23.27 39.09
N PRO A 405 -1.63 23.04 39.16
CA PRO A 405 -1.10 21.85 39.81
C PRO A 405 -1.25 21.97 41.33
N PRO A 406 -1.61 20.90 42.05
CA PRO A 406 -1.71 20.96 43.50
C PRO A 406 -0.33 21.13 44.12
N SER A 407 -0.20 22.20 44.90
CA SER A 407 0.95 22.54 45.73
C SER A 407 1.39 21.36 46.61
N ALA A 408 2.53 20.75 46.28
CA ALA A 408 3.19 19.78 47.13
C ALA A 408 3.71 20.48 48.40
N ARG A 409 3.01 20.30 49.52
CA ARG A 409 3.52 20.62 50.86
C ARG A 409 4.59 19.60 51.23
N ILE A 410 5.85 20.04 51.18
CA ILE A 410 6.98 19.31 51.76
C ILE A 410 6.93 19.50 53.28
N LEU A 411 6.61 18.44 54.01
CA LEU A 411 6.83 18.35 55.45
C LEU A 411 8.31 18.06 55.73
N PRO A 412 8.93 18.65 56.78
CA PRO A 412 10.32 18.39 57.10
C PRO A 412 10.50 17.04 57.79
N ILE A 413 11.36 16.19 57.25
CA ILE A 413 11.90 15.01 57.94
C ILE A 413 13.18 15.44 58.67
N PRO A 414 13.30 15.20 59.98
CA PRO A 414 14.49 15.57 60.74
C PRO A 414 15.57 14.48 60.67
N GLY A 415 16.78 14.89 60.30
CA GLY A 415 18.02 14.25 60.72
C GLY A 415 18.60 13.19 59.78
N ILE A 416 19.67 13.56 59.06
CA ILE A 416 20.84 12.72 58.80
C ILE A 416 22.03 13.68 58.62
N ARG A 417 23.11 13.41 59.37
CA ARG A 417 24.36 14.16 59.40
C ARG A 417 25.14 13.96 58.09
N SER A 418 25.55 15.07 57.48
CA SER A 418 26.52 15.10 56.39
C SER A 418 27.94 14.79 56.90
N ARG A 419 28.57 13.73 56.38
CA ARG A 419 30.04 13.58 56.37
C ARG A 419 30.54 14.04 55.01
N GLY A 420 31.50 14.97 55.03
CA GLY A 420 32.12 15.55 53.85
C GLY A 420 33.00 14.56 53.11
N HIS A 421 33.07 14.75 51.79
CA HIS A 421 34.12 14.24 50.93
C HIS A 421 34.60 15.39 50.03
N ASP A 422 35.92 15.60 50.08
CA ASP A 422 36.67 16.60 49.33
C ASP A 422 36.67 16.36 47.81
N PRO A 423 36.82 17.41 46.99
CA PRO A 423 37.02 17.27 45.55
C PRO A 423 38.50 17.04 45.21
N ILE A 424 38.76 15.95 44.49
CA ILE A 424 40.04 15.64 43.85
C ILE A 424 40.23 16.58 42.64
N LYS A 425 41.34 17.31 42.64
CA LYS A 425 41.88 18.05 41.49
C LYS A 425 42.55 17.05 40.53
N VAL A 426 42.20 17.11 39.25
CA VAL A 426 42.99 16.48 38.17
C VAL A 426 43.69 17.58 37.39
N ALA A 427 45.02 17.52 37.38
CA ALA A 427 45.89 18.36 36.60
C ALA A 427 46.18 17.71 35.24
N ALA A 428 46.28 18.55 34.21
CA ALA A 428 46.72 18.19 32.87
C ALA A 428 48.25 18.02 32.82
N ALA A 429 48.69 17.08 31.97
CA ALA A 429 50.03 17.00 31.39
C ALA A 429 49.87 16.63 29.91
#